data_AF-H1LYZ3-F1
#
_entry.id   AF-H1LYZ3-F1
#
_cell.length_a   1.000
_cell.length_b   1.000
_cell.length_c   1.000
_cell.angle_alpha   90.00
_cell.angle_beta   90.00
_cell.angle_gamma   90.00
#
_symmetry.space_group_name_H-M   'P 1'
#
loop_
_entity.id
_entity.type
_entity.pdbx_description
1 polymer ?
#
loop_
_entity_poly.entity_id
_entity_poly.type
_entity_poly.pdbx_seq_one_letter_code
_entity_poly.pdbx_strand_id
1 'polypeptide(L)'
;MSNDLQELFKKFMEKYESELNAAYKDKEAGKAKAFSRPFASKVRNDIPKLIRAQLTEKIYKVEGSVGQGNWAKVPWIGVFDKRVTTSAQRGVYIVYLLNKTTKELFLTLNQGVTDVITASNSKAADNLQNRAQSIRSKIGSFPGLESSLIGSGSKDYDAGCIYYIKYTLDSLPEDEKLYSDLYKFIEVYKAYYDKVFLTSEENDVQVEEGEGELQVGQQIERIFEYINSKGFVYDEKLLKNFYLSLKSKPFVLLAGTSGTGKTRLVRLFAEAIGAYGSGRYKQIAVKPDWSDSMDLFGHVNLDNKFVPGAIVEFIKKAADDSDKLPHILCLDEMNLARVEYYFSDFLSIIETRDLVEDEIVTDNLVPKICYSGDEDAEKLYSNLMIPENLYIIGTVRLKMKSRGYP
;
A
#
# COMPACT_ATOMS: atom_id res chain seq x y z
N MET A 1 -10.27 -3.42 38.52
CA MET A 1 -9.60 -4.01 37.34
C MET A 1 -8.14 -4.15 37.71
N SER A 2 -7.46 -5.24 37.35
CA SER A 2 -6.02 -5.33 37.57
C SER A 2 -5.34 -4.22 36.77
N ASN A 3 -4.44 -3.47 37.41
CA ASN A 3 -3.59 -2.47 36.77
C ASN A 3 -2.24 -3.07 36.33
N ASP A 4 -2.08 -4.38 36.49
CA ASP A 4 -0.86 -5.14 36.26
C ASP A 4 -0.98 -5.87 34.91
N LEU A 5 -0.05 -5.60 34.00
CA LEU A 5 -0.03 -6.16 32.65
C LEU A 5 0.31 -7.65 32.67
N GLN A 6 1.25 -8.08 33.52
CA GLN A 6 1.62 -9.47 33.73
C GLN A 6 0.41 -10.28 34.17
N GLU A 7 -0.37 -9.79 35.15
CA GLU A 7 -1.57 -10.48 35.62
C GLU A 7 -2.64 -10.61 34.52
N LEU A 8 -2.81 -9.56 33.70
CA LEU A 8 -3.72 -9.60 32.56
C LEU A 8 -3.24 -10.57 31.46
N PHE A 9 -1.94 -10.61 31.15
CA PHE A 9 -1.38 -11.57 30.20
C PHE A 9 -1.45 -13.00 30.71
N LYS A 10 -1.16 -13.24 31.99
CA LYS A 10 -1.32 -14.56 32.61
C LYS A 10 -2.76 -15.05 32.51
N LYS A 11 -3.74 -14.19 32.84
CA LYS A 11 -5.17 -14.49 32.64
C LYS A 11 -5.52 -14.74 31.18
N PHE A 12 -4.96 -13.96 30.26
CA PHE A 12 -5.15 -14.14 28.82
C PHE A 12 -4.68 -15.52 28.37
N MET A 13 -3.45 -15.92 28.76
CA MET A 13 -2.84 -17.20 28.43
C MET A 13 -3.58 -18.39 29.06
N GLU A 14 -4.02 -18.27 30.32
CA GLU A 14 -4.67 -19.37 31.04
C GLU A 14 -6.12 -19.64 30.60
N LYS A 15 -6.88 -18.58 30.32
CA LYS A 15 -8.34 -18.69 30.18
C LYS A 15 -8.85 -18.65 28.74
N TYR A 16 -8.06 -18.19 27.77
CA TYR A 16 -8.58 -17.97 26.43
C TYR A 16 -9.15 -19.24 25.78
N GLU A 17 -8.45 -20.38 25.89
CA GLU A 17 -8.91 -21.63 25.26
C GLU A 17 -10.22 -22.15 25.86
N SER A 18 -10.39 -22.09 27.19
CA SER A 18 -11.62 -22.54 27.84
C SER A 18 -12.80 -21.61 27.51
N GLU A 19 -12.57 -20.30 27.47
CA GLU A 19 -13.57 -19.31 27.03
C GLU A 19 -13.97 -19.50 25.57
N LEU A 20 -13.01 -19.80 24.69
CA LEU A 20 -13.26 -20.13 23.28
C LEU A 20 -14.12 -21.40 23.15
N ASN A 21 -13.74 -22.48 23.84
CA ASN A 21 -14.46 -23.74 23.81
C ASN A 21 -15.89 -23.58 24.34
N ALA A 22 -16.06 -22.79 25.40
CA ALA A 22 -17.39 -22.50 25.93
C ALA A 22 -18.24 -21.67 24.95
N ALA A 23 -17.64 -20.71 24.23
CA ALA A 23 -18.35 -19.97 23.18
C ALA A 23 -18.85 -20.91 22.05
N TYR A 24 -18.03 -21.88 21.63
CA TYR A 24 -18.45 -22.85 20.62
C TYR A 24 -19.52 -23.81 21.12
N LYS A 25 -19.45 -24.27 22.38
CA LYS A 25 -20.53 -25.05 23.00
C LYS A 25 -21.85 -24.28 23.05
N ASP A 26 -21.80 -23.00 23.44
CA ASP A 26 -22.98 -22.13 23.45
C ASP A 26 -23.57 -21.95 22.04
N LYS A 27 -22.71 -21.88 21.00
CA LYS A 27 -23.12 -21.81 19.60
C LYS A 27 -23.80 -23.09 19.13
N GLU A 28 -23.22 -24.25 19.44
CA GLU A 28 -23.78 -25.57 19.10
C GLU A 28 -25.13 -25.80 19.79
N ALA A 29 -25.29 -25.27 21.01
CA ALA A 29 -26.55 -25.27 21.74
C ALA A 29 -27.57 -24.23 21.24
N GLY A 30 -27.29 -23.51 20.14
CA GLY A 30 -28.20 -22.53 19.54
C GLY A 30 -28.39 -21.25 20.35
N LYS A 31 -27.52 -20.94 21.33
CA LYS A 31 -27.68 -19.75 22.17
C LYS A 31 -27.40 -18.48 21.37
N ALA A 32 -28.31 -17.52 21.47
CA ALA A 32 -28.08 -16.17 20.95
C ALA A 32 -26.85 -15.54 21.63
N LYS A 33 -26.02 -14.82 20.85
CA LYS A 33 -24.80 -14.14 21.33
C LYS A 33 -23.74 -15.06 21.99
N ALA A 34 -23.62 -16.31 21.53
CA ALA A 34 -22.63 -17.29 22.03
C ALA A 34 -21.18 -16.76 22.18
N PHE A 35 -20.75 -15.82 21.33
CA PHE A 35 -19.42 -15.21 21.36
C PHE A 35 -19.32 -13.89 22.15
N SER A 36 -20.42 -13.41 22.74
CA SER A 36 -20.46 -12.18 23.55
C SER A 36 -20.06 -12.47 25.00
N ARG A 37 -18.79 -12.86 25.22
CA ARG A 37 -18.31 -13.22 26.56
C ARG A 37 -17.58 -12.04 27.25
N PRO A 38 -17.77 -11.84 28.56
CA PRO A 38 -17.11 -10.76 29.30
C PRO A 38 -15.58 -10.78 29.21
N PHE A 39 -14.99 -11.98 29.11
CA PHE A 39 -13.54 -12.15 29.00
C PHE A 39 -12.94 -11.42 27.78
N ALA A 40 -13.70 -11.24 26.69
CA ALA A 40 -13.22 -10.50 25.52
C ALA A 40 -12.83 -9.05 25.84
N SER A 41 -13.42 -8.42 26.87
CA SER A 41 -13.06 -7.06 27.26
C SER A 41 -11.61 -6.97 27.75
N LYS A 42 -11.06 -8.05 28.32
CA LYS A 42 -9.67 -8.05 28.78
C LYS A 42 -8.68 -7.89 27.64
N VAL A 43 -8.96 -8.60 26.55
CA VAL A 43 -8.15 -8.57 25.33
C VAL A 43 -8.42 -7.31 24.52
N ARG A 44 -9.70 -6.93 24.34
CA ARG A 44 -10.09 -5.79 23.51
C ARG A 44 -9.80 -4.42 24.15
N ASN A 45 -9.85 -4.33 25.48
CA ASN A 45 -9.82 -3.06 26.21
C ASN A 45 -8.73 -3.01 27.29
N ASP A 46 -8.75 -3.93 28.26
CA ASP A 46 -7.91 -3.82 29.48
C ASP A 46 -6.41 -3.84 29.13
N ILE A 47 -5.94 -4.84 28.37
CA ILE A 47 -4.54 -4.95 27.95
C ILE A 47 -4.13 -3.80 27.02
N PRO A 48 -4.88 -3.50 25.92
CA PRO A 48 -4.59 -2.34 25.08
C PRO A 48 -4.51 -1.01 25.82
N LYS A 49 -5.29 -0.83 26.90
CA LYS A 49 -5.27 0.38 27.71
C LYS A 49 -3.92 0.55 28.42
N LEU A 50 -3.39 -0.50 29.06
CA LEU A 50 -2.09 -0.44 29.75
C LEU A 50 -0.94 -0.24 28.77
N ILE A 51 -0.94 -0.98 27.66
CA ILE A 51 0.07 -0.81 26.60
C ILE A 51 0.06 0.61 26.05
N ARG A 52 -1.13 1.15 25.73
CA ARG A 52 -1.25 2.52 25.20
C ARG A 52 -0.76 3.59 26.16
N ALA A 53 -0.87 3.36 27.48
CA ALA A 53 -0.39 4.31 28.48
C ALA A 53 1.15 4.46 28.47
N GLN A 54 1.88 3.47 27.94
CA GLN A 54 3.35 3.51 27.81
C GLN A 54 3.85 4.16 26.52
N LEU A 55 2.96 4.42 25.57
CA LEU A 55 3.30 4.99 24.27
C LEU A 55 3.03 6.50 24.29
N THR A 56 4.08 7.29 24.44
CA THR A 56 4.01 8.76 24.50
C THR A 56 3.65 9.38 23.15
N GLU A 57 4.10 8.76 22.06
CA GLU A 57 3.84 9.24 20.71
C GLU A 57 2.42 8.90 20.23
N LYS A 58 1.69 9.91 19.77
CA LYS A 58 0.31 9.75 19.25
C LYS A 58 0.25 9.06 17.88
N ILE A 59 1.35 8.50 17.37
CA ILE A 59 1.41 7.79 16.10
C ILE A 59 0.94 6.34 16.21
N TYR A 60 0.87 5.77 17.42
CA TYR A 60 0.48 4.38 17.61
C TYR A 60 -1.03 4.20 17.80
N LYS A 61 -1.58 3.18 17.13
CA LYS A 61 -2.91 2.62 17.40
C LYS A 61 -2.72 1.27 18.09
N VAL A 62 -3.22 1.15 19.32
CA VAL A 62 -3.22 -0.12 20.07
C VAL A 62 -4.62 -0.72 20.04
N GLU A 63 -4.74 -1.97 19.64
CA GLU A 63 -6.01 -2.69 19.52
C GLU A 63 -5.83 -4.16 19.87
N GLY A 64 -6.80 -4.75 20.57
CA GLY A 64 -6.84 -6.20 20.80
C GLY A 64 -8.02 -6.85 20.13
N SER A 65 -7.84 -8.05 19.60
CA SER A 65 -8.87 -8.80 18.91
C SER A 65 -8.90 -10.25 19.37
N VAL A 66 -10.09 -10.69 19.73
CA VAL A 66 -10.42 -12.11 19.89
C VAL A 66 -11.10 -12.66 18.65
N GLY A 67 -11.18 -11.92 17.54
CA GLY A 67 -12.00 -12.23 16.35
C GLY A 67 -13.20 -11.29 16.18
N GLN A 68 -13.64 -11.13 14.92
CA GLN A 68 -14.85 -10.41 14.53
C GLN A 68 -15.96 -11.42 14.24
N GLY A 69 -17.03 -11.41 15.04
CA GLY A 69 -18.04 -12.46 15.04
C GLY A 69 -17.61 -13.69 15.85
N ASN A 70 -17.13 -14.73 15.18
CA ASN A 70 -16.58 -15.91 15.86
C ASN A 70 -15.21 -15.57 16.49
N TRP A 71 -14.90 -16.20 17.61
CA TRP A 71 -13.59 -16.02 18.21
C TRP A 71 -12.49 -16.74 17.42
N ALA A 72 -11.32 -16.10 17.31
CA ALA A 72 -10.18 -16.54 16.54
C ALA A 72 -9.42 -17.67 17.25
N LYS A 73 -8.76 -18.54 16.47
CA LYS A 73 -7.86 -19.56 17.03
C LYS A 73 -6.59 -18.93 17.63
N VAL A 74 -6.14 -17.81 17.06
CA VAL A 74 -5.00 -17.02 17.51
C VAL A 74 -5.49 -15.60 17.80
N PRO A 75 -5.88 -15.28 19.04
CA PRO A 75 -6.19 -13.92 19.44
C PRO A 75 -4.90 -13.09 19.54
N TRP A 76 -5.03 -11.78 19.42
CA TRP A 76 -3.88 -10.90 19.34
C TRP A 76 -4.10 -9.52 19.96
N ILE A 77 -3.01 -8.86 20.32
CA ILE A 77 -2.97 -7.45 20.70
C ILE A 77 -1.92 -6.75 19.83
N GLY A 78 -2.36 -5.86 18.95
CA GLY A 78 -1.53 -5.15 17.98
C GLY A 78 -1.20 -3.73 18.43
N VAL A 79 0.04 -3.31 18.14
CA VAL A 79 0.53 -1.94 18.24
C VAL A 79 0.93 -1.51 16.83
N PHE A 80 0.10 -0.68 16.21
CA PHE A 80 0.22 -0.27 14.81
C PHE A 80 0.75 1.15 14.71
N ASP A 81 1.86 1.35 14.01
CA ASP A 81 2.30 2.69 13.62
C ASP A 81 1.45 3.20 12.45
N LYS A 82 0.64 4.23 12.70
CA LYS A 82 -0.34 4.79 11.74
C LYS A 82 0.31 5.32 10.45
N ARG A 83 1.62 5.58 10.44
CA ARG A 83 2.35 6.01 9.24
C ARG A 83 2.49 4.86 8.22
N VAL A 84 2.48 3.62 8.71
CA VAL A 84 2.64 2.41 7.90
C VAL A 84 1.32 1.66 7.76
N THR A 85 0.64 1.34 8.86
CA THR A 85 -0.60 0.55 8.88
C THR A 85 -1.46 0.82 10.10
N THR A 86 -2.73 0.45 10.03
CA THR A 86 -3.70 0.55 11.14
C THR A 86 -4.42 -0.77 11.43
N SER A 87 -3.97 -1.88 10.81
CA SER A 87 -4.57 -3.21 10.97
C SER A 87 -3.53 -4.32 10.81
N ALA A 88 -3.83 -5.49 11.38
CA ALA A 88 -3.00 -6.71 11.26
C ALA A 88 -3.11 -7.39 9.88
N GLN A 89 -3.79 -6.78 8.92
CA GLN A 89 -4.00 -7.36 7.58
C GLN A 89 -2.89 -6.97 6.60
N ARG A 90 -2.23 -5.83 6.81
CA ARG A 90 -1.26 -5.26 5.87
C ARG A 90 -0.13 -4.53 6.57
N GLY A 91 0.98 -4.40 5.85
CA GLY A 91 2.19 -3.74 6.33
C GLY A 91 2.88 -4.50 7.46
N VAL A 92 3.92 -3.87 8.01
CA VAL A 92 4.66 -4.38 9.18
C VAL A 92 4.09 -3.74 10.44
N TYR A 93 3.94 -4.53 11.50
CA TYR A 93 3.35 -4.11 12.78
C TYR A 93 3.90 -4.91 13.96
N ILE A 94 3.78 -4.35 15.15
CA ILE A 94 4.10 -5.05 16.40
C ILE A 94 2.84 -5.76 16.88
N VAL A 95 2.94 -7.02 17.29
CA VAL A 95 1.78 -7.78 17.78
C VAL A 95 2.16 -8.84 18.81
N TYR A 96 1.33 -8.93 19.86
CA TYR A 96 1.28 -10.08 20.75
C TYR A 96 0.36 -11.15 20.17
N LEU A 97 0.85 -12.36 19.99
CA LEU A 97 0.09 -13.52 19.49
C LEU A 97 0.02 -14.60 20.57
N LEU A 98 -1.18 -15.06 20.90
CA LEU A 98 -1.35 -16.16 21.85
C LEU A 98 -1.63 -17.47 21.10
N ASN A 99 -0.75 -18.45 21.26
CA ASN A 99 -1.10 -19.83 20.97
C ASN A 99 -1.97 -20.36 22.12
N LYS A 100 -3.27 -20.45 21.88
CA LYS A 100 -4.24 -20.85 22.92
C LYS A 100 -3.99 -22.26 23.49
N THR A 101 -3.38 -23.15 22.70
CA THR A 101 -3.23 -24.57 23.05
C THR A 101 -1.93 -24.82 23.79
N THR A 102 -0.82 -24.21 23.36
CA THR A 102 0.46 -24.29 24.11
C THR A 102 0.53 -23.28 25.25
N LYS A 103 -0.37 -22.28 25.27
CA LYS A 103 -0.37 -21.13 26.18
C LYS A 103 0.91 -20.31 26.10
N GLU A 104 1.57 -20.32 24.96
CA GLU A 104 2.72 -19.47 24.67
C GLU A 104 2.25 -18.13 24.10
N LEU A 105 2.82 -17.04 24.61
CA LEU A 105 2.59 -15.68 24.13
C LEU A 105 3.83 -15.18 23.41
N PHE A 106 3.67 -14.71 22.18
CA PHE A 106 4.77 -14.19 21.37
C PHE A 106 4.59 -12.69 21.19
N LEU A 107 5.54 -11.88 21.63
CA LEU A 107 5.67 -10.50 21.18
C LEU A 107 6.49 -10.49 19.91
N THR A 108 5.93 -9.98 18.81
CA THR A 108 6.53 -10.10 17.48
C THR A 108 6.54 -8.78 16.73
N LEU A 109 7.56 -8.60 15.89
CA LEU A 109 7.48 -7.75 14.72
C LEU A 109 7.00 -8.65 13.58
N ASN A 110 5.82 -8.39 13.06
CA ASN A 110 5.14 -9.27 12.12
C ASN A 110 4.64 -8.48 10.91
N GLN A 111 4.18 -9.19 9.89
CA GLN A 111 3.72 -8.59 8.64
C GLN A 111 2.40 -9.21 8.18
N GLY A 112 1.56 -8.38 7.57
CA GLY A 112 0.24 -8.78 7.09
C GLY A 112 0.29 -9.66 5.84
N VAL A 113 -0.71 -10.54 5.71
CA VAL A 113 -0.80 -11.57 4.68
C VAL A 113 -1.56 -11.09 3.44
N THR A 114 -2.37 -10.02 3.58
CA THR A 114 -3.53 -9.79 2.71
C THR A 114 -3.21 -9.41 1.26
N ASP A 115 -1.93 -9.24 0.88
CA ASP A 115 -1.55 -9.00 -0.53
C ASP A 115 -0.47 -9.95 -1.08
N VAL A 116 -0.24 -11.12 -0.46
CA VAL A 116 0.58 -12.19 -1.07
C VAL A 116 -0.22 -13.04 -2.07
N ILE A 117 -1.53 -12.82 -2.16
CA ILE A 117 -2.48 -13.61 -2.94
C ILE A 117 -2.81 -12.89 -4.26
N THR A 118 -1.85 -12.73 -5.16
CA THR A 118 -2.15 -12.51 -6.61
C THR A 118 -1.27 -13.31 -7.57
N ALA A 119 -0.56 -14.34 -7.10
CA ALA A 119 0.03 -15.35 -7.98
C ALA A 119 0.09 -16.73 -7.30
N SER A 120 -0.86 -17.62 -7.64
CA SER A 120 -0.82 -19.09 -7.41
C SER A 120 -0.60 -19.62 -5.97
N ASN A 121 -1.56 -20.42 -5.50
CA ASN A 121 -1.66 -21.00 -4.14
C ASN A 121 -0.57 -22.02 -3.73
N SER A 122 0.71 -21.67 -3.76
CA SER A 122 1.76 -22.53 -3.17
C SER A 122 2.95 -21.82 -2.51
N LYS A 123 3.12 -20.50 -2.67
CA LYS A 123 4.33 -19.77 -2.21
C LYS A 123 4.10 -18.64 -1.21
N ALA A 124 2.89 -18.51 -0.65
CA ALA A 124 2.58 -17.36 0.20
C ALA A 124 3.40 -17.31 1.50
N ALA A 125 3.57 -18.45 2.15
CA ALA A 125 4.42 -18.57 3.34
C ALA A 125 5.90 -18.30 3.00
N ASP A 126 6.40 -18.84 1.89
CA ASP A 126 7.78 -18.63 1.44
C ASP A 126 8.05 -17.14 1.17
N ASN A 127 7.11 -16.45 0.52
CA ASN A 127 7.21 -15.01 0.26
C ASN A 127 7.26 -14.20 1.56
N LEU A 128 6.44 -14.54 2.55
CA LEU A 128 6.46 -13.90 3.86
C LEU A 128 7.80 -14.13 4.57
N GLN A 129 8.33 -15.35 4.53
CA GLN A 129 9.63 -15.68 5.12
C GLN A 129 10.78 -14.96 4.42
N ASN A 130 10.79 -14.92 3.09
CA ASN A 130 11.78 -14.19 2.31
C ASN A 130 11.72 -12.68 2.61
N ARG A 131 10.53 -12.11 2.73
CA ARG A 131 10.36 -10.71 3.12
C ARG A 131 10.84 -10.46 4.55
N ALA A 132 10.57 -11.37 5.49
CA ALA A 132 11.10 -11.27 6.84
C ALA A 132 12.63 -11.30 6.85
N GLN A 133 13.26 -12.18 6.07
CA GLN A 133 14.71 -12.22 5.88
C GLN A 133 15.24 -10.91 5.28
N SER A 134 14.62 -10.39 4.22
CA SER A 134 15.02 -9.13 3.59
C SER A 134 14.95 -7.94 4.55
N ILE A 135 13.88 -7.85 5.35
CA ILE A 135 13.76 -6.81 6.39
C ILE A 135 14.90 -6.94 7.40
N ARG A 136 15.18 -8.15 7.90
CA ARG A 136 16.29 -8.38 8.85
C ARG A 136 17.65 -7.99 8.29
N SER A 137 17.94 -8.35 7.04
CA SER A 137 19.20 -7.96 6.37
C SER A 137 19.39 -6.45 6.31
N LYS A 138 18.30 -5.69 6.19
CA LYS A 138 18.34 -4.22 6.14
C LYS A 138 18.46 -3.60 7.52
N ILE A 139 17.62 -3.99 8.46
CA ILE A 139 17.55 -3.34 9.77
C ILE A 139 18.61 -3.84 10.75
N GLY A 140 19.25 -4.98 10.45
CA GLY A 140 20.27 -5.60 11.28
C GLY A 140 19.66 -6.48 12.39
N SER A 141 20.54 -7.08 13.19
CA SER A 141 20.19 -7.90 14.35
C SER A 141 19.99 -7.05 15.61
N PHE A 142 19.04 -7.44 16.46
CA PHE A 142 18.75 -6.76 17.71
C PHE A 142 18.99 -7.69 18.90
N PRO A 143 19.80 -7.31 19.90
CA PRO A 143 20.10 -8.17 21.05
C PRO A 143 18.85 -8.60 21.82
N GLY A 144 18.77 -9.90 22.12
CA GLY A 144 17.66 -10.49 22.87
C GLY A 144 16.37 -10.69 22.07
N LEU A 145 16.40 -10.51 20.75
CA LEU A 145 15.29 -10.87 19.86
C LEU A 145 15.65 -12.11 19.04
N GLU A 146 14.75 -13.07 19.00
CA GLU A 146 14.89 -14.29 18.20
C GLU A 146 14.29 -14.10 16.80
N SER A 147 14.76 -14.92 15.84
CA SER A 147 14.39 -14.79 14.41
C SER A 147 14.01 -16.13 13.76
N SER A 148 13.94 -17.22 14.53
CA SER A 148 13.45 -18.53 14.09
C SER A 148 11.94 -18.53 13.81
N LEU A 149 11.44 -19.63 13.23
CA LEU A 149 10.00 -19.83 13.09
C LEU A 149 9.35 -19.97 14.47
N ILE A 150 8.23 -19.26 14.67
CA ILE A 150 7.39 -19.38 15.85
C ILE A 150 6.31 -20.44 15.65
N GLY A 151 5.70 -20.89 16.74
CA GLY A 151 4.54 -21.77 16.74
C GLY A 151 3.31 -21.04 17.28
N SER A 152 2.81 -20.02 16.59
CA SER A 152 1.67 -19.21 17.04
C SER A 152 0.33 -19.96 16.94
N GLY A 153 0.29 -21.08 16.21
CA GLY A 153 -0.94 -21.79 15.85
C GLY A 153 -1.57 -21.30 14.54
N SER A 154 -0.87 -20.43 13.81
CA SER A 154 -1.24 -19.94 12.47
C SER A 154 -0.02 -19.91 11.56
N LYS A 155 -0.04 -20.72 10.49
CA LYS A 155 1.03 -20.77 9.49
C LYS A 155 1.41 -19.40 8.92
N ASP A 156 0.41 -18.53 8.78
CA ASP A 156 0.60 -17.21 8.21
C ASP A 156 1.36 -16.27 9.15
N TYR A 157 1.01 -16.28 10.45
CA TYR A 157 1.74 -15.49 11.45
C TYR A 157 3.14 -16.06 11.71
N ASP A 158 3.29 -17.38 11.60
CA ASP A 158 4.58 -18.07 11.75
C ASP A 158 5.52 -17.68 10.61
N ALA A 159 5.01 -17.67 9.37
CA ALA A 159 5.76 -17.25 8.18
C ALA A 159 6.04 -15.73 8.15
N GLY A 160 5.13 -14.92 8.68
CA GLY A 160 5.23 -13.47 8.72
C GLY A 160 6.21 -12.92 9.77
N CYS A 161 6.62 -13.73 10.74
CA CYS A 161 7.45 -13.28 11.86
C CYS A 161 8.85 -12.81 11.41
N ILE A 162 9.21 -11.58 11.79
CA ILE A 162 10.52 -10.98 11.52
C ILE A 162 11.43 -11.20 12.73
N TYR A 163 10.98 -10.73 13.89
CA TYR A 163 11.64 -10.91 15.19
C TYR A 163 10.58 -11.25 16.25
N TYR A 164 10.97 -11.99 17.28
CA TYR A 164 10.08 -12.27 18.42
C TYR A 164 10.80 -12.39 19.77
N ILE A 165 10.00 -12.26 20.83
CA ILE A 165 10.27 -12.76 22.18
C ILE A 165 9.12 -13.72 22.55
N LYS A 166 9.46 -14.86 23.14
CA LYS A 166 8.49 -15.87 23.58
C LYS A 166 8.35 -15.86 25.10
N TYR A 167 7.10 -15.89 25.57
CA TYR A 167 6.75 -16.04 26.99
C TYR A 167 5.94 -17.32 27.20
N THR A 168 6.24 -18.02 28.28
CA THR A 168 5.43 -19.13 28.82
C THR A 168 4.80 -18.71 30.14
N LEU A 169 3.84 -19.48 30.67
CA LEU A 169 3.26 -19.19 31.99
C LEU A 169 4.31 -19.16 33.11
N ASP A 170 5.38 -19.94 32.98
CA ASP A 170 6.46 -20.03 33.96
C ASP A 170 7.54 -18.94 33.78
N SER A 171 7.60 -18.32 32.60
CA SER A 171 8.64 -17.34 32.22
C SER A 171 8.09 -15.95 31.92
N LEU A 172 6.79 -15.71 32.13
CA LEU A 172 6.16 -14.41 31.92
C LEU A 172 6.72 -13.40 32.94
N PRO A 173 7.47 -12.38 32.52
CA PRO A 173 8.16 -11.50 33.44
C PRO A 173 7.23 -10.42 34.02
N GLU A 174 7.71 -9.69 35.01
CA GLU A 174 7.00 -8.55 35.61
C GLU A 174 6.82 -7.39 34.61
N ASP A 175 5.91 -6.47 34.93
CA ASP A 175 5.50 -5.34 34.10
C ASP A 175 6.67 -4.52 33.55
N GLU A 176 7.65 -4.16 34.39
CA GLU A 176 8.82 -3.38 33.96
C GLU A 176 9.54 -4.03 32.79
N LYS A 177 9.69 -5.36 32.85
CA LYS A 177 10.35 -6.14 31.81
C LYS A 177 9.47 -6.31 30.57
N LEU A 178 8.16 -6.53 30.74
CA LEU A 178 7.20 -6.57 29.62
C LEU A 178 7.20 -5.26 28.83
N TYR A 179 7.26 -4.12 29.51
CA TYR A 179 7.35 -2.81 28.86
C TYR A 179 8.72 -2.58 28.23
N SER A 180 9.81 -2.94 28.90
CA SER A 180 11.16 -2.90 28.32
C SER A 180 11.24 -3.72 27.01
N ASP A 181 10.64 -4.90 26.99
CA ASP A 181 10.61 -5.73 25.80
C ASP A 181 9.73 -5.11 24.70
N LEU A 182 8.58 -4.50 25.03
CA LEU A 182 7.81 -3.71 24.06
C LEU A 182 8.63 -2.55 23.46
N TYR A 183 9.41 -1.83 24.27
CA TYR A 183 10.26 -0.74 23.78
C TYR A 183 11.32 -1.21 22.79
N LYS A 184 11.90 -2.41 22.98
CA LYS A 184 12.79 -2.99 21.95
C LYS A 184 12.09 -3.15 20.61
N PHE A 185 10.85 -3.60 20.60
CA PHE A 185 10.08 -3.73 19.34
C PHE A 185 9.75 -2.38 18.73
N ILE A 186 9.55 -1.34 19.54
CA ILE A 186 9.38 0.04 19.05
C ILE A 186 10.69 0.54 18.41
N GLU A 187 11.85 0.28 19.02
CA GLU A 187 13.16 0.63 18.46
C GLU A 187 13.43 -0.11 17.14
N VAL A 188 13.13 -1.42 17.08
CA VAL A 188 13.26 -2.21 15.84
C VAL A 188 12.32 -1.65 14.76
N TYR A 189 11.09 -1.29 15.14
CA TYR A 189 10.13 -0.68 14.22
C TYR A 189 10.61 0.67 13.70
N LYS A 190 11.22 1.49 14.57
CA LYS A 190 11.80 2.77 14.18
C LYS A 190 12.95 2.56 13.20
N ALA A 191 13.87 1.64 13.46
CA ALA A 191 14.94 1.30 12.52
C ALA A 191 14.40 0.81 11.16
N TYR A 192 13.32 0.02 11.18
CA TYR A 192 12.59 -0.34 9.95
C TYR A 192 12.00 0.88 9.26
N TYR A 193 11.34 1.76 10.00
CA TYR A 193 10.75 2.96 9.45
C TYR A 193 11.81 3.88 8.82
N ASP A 194 12.90 4.17 9.53
CA ASP A 194 13.94 5.08 9.09
C ASP A 194 14.63 4.55 7.83
N LYS A 195 14.99 3.25 7.80
CA LYS A 195 15.67 2.66 6.64
C LYS A 195 14.79 2.47 5.40
N VAL A 196 13.47 2.27 5.60
CA VAL A 196 12.55 2.00 4.49
C VAL A 196 11.84 3.26 4.00
N PHE A 197 11.73 4.31 4.84
CA PHE A 197 10.93 5.50 4.52
C PHE A 197 11.67 6.84 4.63
N LEU A 198 12.84 6.95 5.28
CA LEU A 198 13.54 8.24 5.47
C LEU A 198 14.91 8.37 4.81
N THR A 199 15.50 7.30 4.28
CA THR A 199 16.84 7.30 3.65
C THR A 199 16.92 7.99 2.27
N SER A 200 16.13 9.04 2.06
CA SER A 200 15.98 9.77 0.80
C SER A 200 16.38 11.24 0.81
N GLU A 201 16.91 11.81 1.91
CA GLU A 201 17.12 13.28 2.00
C GLU A 201 18.58 13.80 2.09
N GLU A 202 19.65 12.99 2.06
CA GLU A 202 21.02 13.52 2.26
C GLU A 202 22.08 13.14 1.19
N ASN A 203 21.77 13.16 -0.10
CA ASN A 203 22.82 13.13 -1.13
C ASN A 203 22.67 14.30 -2.11
N ASP A 204 22.98 15.51 -1.64
CA ASP A 204 23.46 16.61 -2.48
C ASP A 204 24.96 16.39 -2.74
N VAL A 205 25.33 15.83 -3.90
CA VAL A 205 26.70 15.98 -4.43
C VAL A 205 26.65 16.11 -5.95
N GLN A 206 27.41 17.11 -6.42
CA GLN A 206 27.63 17.52 -7.81
C GLN A 206 27.97 16.35 -8.75
N VAL A 207 27.36 16.35 -9.93
CA VAL A 207 27.39 15.24 -10.89
C VAL A 207 28.44 15.50 -11.97
N GLU A 208 29.40 14.58 -12.11
CA GLU A 208 30.07 14.29 -13.38
C GLU A 208 29.56 12.95 -13.92
N GLU A 209 29.39 12.89 -15.24
CA GLU A 209 28.67 11.86 -15.98
C GLU A 209 29.37 10.48 -15.95
N GLY A 210 28.74 9.53 -15.25
CA GLY A 210 29.12 8.11 -15.24
C GLY A 210 28.20 7.16 -14.44
N GLU A 211 27.15 7.67 -13.76
CA GLU A 211 26.40 6.92 -12.72
C GLU A 211 24.96 6.48 -13.09
N GLY A 212 24.53 6.58 -14.36
CA GLY A 212 23.12 6.39 -14.72
C GLY A 212 22.51 5.01 -14.36
N GLU A 213 23.28 3.91 -14.45
CA GLU A 213 22.75 2.56 -14.19
C GLU A 213 22.64 2.23 -12.69
N LEU A 214 23.58 2.71 -11.87
CA LEU A 214 23.59 2.46 -10.42
C LEU A 214 22.46 3.20 -9.69
N GLN A 215 22.04 4.38 -10.17
CA GLN A 215 20.94 5.14 -9.58
C GLN A 215 19.55 4.61 -9.95
N VAL A 216 19.35 4.13 -11.18
CA VAL A 216 18.04 3.59 -11.62
C VAL A 216 17.69 2.30 -10.87
N GLY A 217 18.67 1.41 -10.67
CA GLY A 217 18.49 0.20 -9.87
C GLY A 217 18.02 0.52 -8.45
N GLN A 218 18.67 1.47 -7.78
CA GLN A 218 18.32 1.92 -6.43
C GLN A 218 16.94 2.58 -6.37
N GLN A 219 16.57 3.39 -7.37
CA GLN A 219 15.22 3.98 -7.44
C GLN A 219 14.13 2.91 -7.55
N ILE A 220 14.34 1.90 -8.40
CA ILE A 220 13.40 0.80 -8.56
C ILE A 220 13.29 -0.01 -7.26
N GLU A 221 14.42 -0.28 -6.59
CA GLU A 221 14.44 -0.94 -5.29
C GLU A 221 13.65 -0.14 -4.24
N ARG A 222 13.85 1.17 -4.14
CA ARG A 222 13.07 2.04 -3.23
C ARG A 222 11.57 1.97 -3.50
N ILE A 223 11.17 2.01 -4.77
CA ILE A 223 9.76 1.87 -5.17
C ILE A 223 9.22 0.50 -4.76
N PHE A 224 9.97 -0.57 -5.03
CA PHE A 224 9.63 -1.94 -4.64
C PHE A 224 9.44 -2.05 -3.12
N GLU A 225 10.35 -1.48 -2.35
CA GLU A 225 10.32 -1.46 -0.90
C GLU A 225 9.13 -0.71 -0.34
N TYR A 226 8.84 0.48 -0.88
CA TYR A 226 7.68 1.25 -0.50
C TYR A 226 6.40 0.44 -0.72
N ILE A 227 6.24 -0.14 -1.92
CA ILE A 227 5.05 -0.93 -2.28
C ILE A 227 4.89 -2.12 -1.33
N ASN A 228 5.97 -2.87 -1.09
CA ASN A 228 5.99 -3.99 -0.15
C ASN A 228 5.65 -3.55 1.27
N SER A 229 6.21 -2.43 1.74
CA SER A 229 5.99 -1.92 3.09
C SER A 229 4.52 -1.61 3.38
N LYS A 230 3.74 -1.20 2.36
CA LYS A 230 2.29 -0.98 2.44
C LYS A 230 1.46 -2.25 2.47
N GLY A 231 2.10 -3.41 2.37
CA GLY A 231 1.47 -4.73 2.41
C GLY A 231 1.48 -5.45 1.07
N PHE A 232 1.67 -4.73 -0.05
CA PHE A 232 1.46 -5.23 -1.41
C PHE A 232 2.67 -5.95 -1.97
N VAL A 233 2.51 -7.20 -2.41
CA VAL A 233 3.57 -7.94 -3.09
C VAL A 233 3.26 -8.01 -4.58
N TYR A 234 4.07 -7.32 -5.37
CA TYR A 234 4.08 -7.48 -6.82
C TYR A 234 5.33 -8.25 -7.22
N ASP A 235 5.24 -9.00 -8.30
CA ASP A 235 6.41 -9.63 -8.90
C ASP A 235 7.46 -8.57 -9.26
N GLU A 236 8.72 -8.81 -8.88
CA GLU A 236 9.80 -7.84 -9.08
C GLU A 236 10.02 -7.54 -10.56
N LYS A 237 9.86 -8.54 -11.44
CA LYS A 237 9.96 -8.33 -12.89
C LYS A 237 8.80 -7.48 -13.39
N LEU A 238 7.59 -7.67 -12.87
CA LEU A 238 6.45 -6.81 -13.21
C LEU A 238 6.73 -5.34 -12.85
N LEU A 239 7.26 -5.07 -11.66
CA LEU A 239 7.56 -3.70 -11.23
C LEU A 239 8.70 -3.07 -12.04
N LYS A 240 9.78 -3.83 -12.30
CA LYS A 240 10.86 -3.41 -13.20
C LYS A 240 10.33 -3.10 -14.60
N ASN A 241 9.55 -4.01 -15.18
CA ASN A 241 8.95 -3.82 -16.50
C ASN A 241 8.01 -2.61 -16.53
N PHE A 242 7.22 -2.40 -15.48
CA PHE A 242 6.34 -1.24 -15.37
C PHE A 242 7.14 0.07 -15.35
N TYR A 243 8.19 0.15 -14.52
CA TYR A 243 9.08 1.32 -14.48
C TYR A 243 9.76 1.57 -15.83
N LEU A 244 10.33 0.53 -16.46
CA LEU A 244 10.98 0.63 -17.76
C LEU A 244 10.00 1.03 -18.88
N SER A 245 8.76 0.52 -18.82
CA SER A 245 7.71 0.92 -19.77
C SER A 245 7.38 2.41 -19.66
N LEU A 246 7.29 2.94 -18.44
CA LEU A 246 7.08 4.37 -18.21
C LEU A 246 8.25 5.22 -18.72
N LYS A 247 9.49 4.79 -18.51
CA LYS A 247 10.68 5.50 -18.99
C LYS A 247 10.83 5.48 -20.52
N SER A 248 10.36 4.43 -21.18
CA SER A 248 10.47 4.27 -22.63
C SER A 248 9.36 4.96 -23.42
N LYS A 249 8.13 5.00 -22.89
CA LYS A 249 7.02 5.74 -23.50
C LYS A 249 6.13 6.39 -22.43
N PRO A 250 5.60 7.60 -22.69
CA PRO A 250 4.74 8.29 -21.74
C PRO A 250 3.34 7.66 -21.61
N PHE A 251 3.04 6.56 -22.32
CA PHE A 251 1.77 5.84 -22.24
C PHE A 251 1.97 4.33 -22.03
N VAL A 252 1.40 3.79 -20.95
CA VAL A 252 1.47 2.38 -20.58
C VAL A 252 0.06 1.83 -20.33
N LEU A 253 -0.23 0.64 -20.87
CA LEU A 253 -1.47 -0.08 -20.59
C LEU A 253 -1.23 -1.26 -19.65
N LEU A 254 -1.93 -1.26 -18.52
CA LEU A 254 -2.02 -2.40 -17.61
C LEU A 254 -3.27 -3.21 -17.95
N ALA A 255 -3.09 -4.39 -18.55
CA ALA A 255 -4.17 -5.30 -18.90
C ALA A 255 -4.21 -6.52 -17.96
N GLY A 256 -5.40 -6.92 -17.53
CA GLY A 256 -5.58 -8.11 -16.69
C GLY A 256 -7.01 -8.31 -16.25
N THR A 257 -7.31 -9.46 -15.64
CA THR A 257 -8.65 -9.74 -15.07
C THR A 257 -9.03 -8.74 -13.98
N SER A 258 -10.34 -8.61 -13.68
CA SER A 258 -10.79 -7.72 -12.62
C SER A 258 -10.26 -8.18 -11.25
N GLY A 259 -9.98 -7.23 -10.36
CA GLY A 259 -9.48 -7.51 -9.01
C GLY A 259 -7.97 -7.79 -8.89
N THR A 260 -7.19 -7.72 -9.97
CA THR A 260 -5.72 -7.97 -9.95
C THR A 260 -4.88 -6.79 -9.45
N GLY A 261 -5.49 -5.76 -8.86
CA GLY A 261 -4.75 -4.65 -8.26
C GLY A 261 -4.06 -3.70 -9.24
N LYS A 262 -4.48 -3.61 -10.52
CA LYS A 262 -3.90 -2.70 -11.54
C LYS A 262 -3.93 -1.23 -11.11
N THR A 263 -5.12 -0.71 -10.83
CA THR A 263 -5.31 0.67 -10.35
C THR A 263 -4.55 0.92 -9.05
N ARG A 264 -4.50 -0.12 -8.20
CA ARG A 264 -3.77 -0.06 -6.93
C ARG A 264 -2.26 0.05 -7.13
N LEU A 265 -1.71 -0.65 -8.12
CA LEU A 265 -0.30 -0.57 -8.50
C LEU A 265 0.06 0.86 -8.90
N VAL A 266 -0.73 1.48 -9.79
CA VAL A 266 -0.48 2.86 -10.26
C VAL A 266 -0.47 3.84 -9.10
N ARG A 267 -1.45 3.72 -8.19
CA ARG A 267 -1.53 4.56 -7.00
C ARG A 267 -0.34 4.35 -6.07
N LEU A 268 0.03 3.11 -5.77
CA LEU A 268 1.16 2.81 -4.88
C LEU A 268 2.49 3.27 -5.48
N PHE A 269 2.65 3.18 -6.80
CA PHE A 269 3.79 3.73 -7.51
C PHE A 269 3.85 5.26 -7.37
N ALA A 270 2.72 5.95 -7.61
CA ALA A 270 2.64 7.39 -7.44
C ALA A 270 2.90 7.84 -5.99
N GLU A 271 2.47 7.05 -5.00
CA GLU A 271 2.81 7.27 -3.60
C GLU A 271 4.32 7.08 -3.35
N ALA A 272 4.94 6.03 -3.90
CA ALA A 272 6.36 5.72 -3.73
C ALA A 272 7.29 6.82 -4.26
N ILE A 273 6.92 7.48 -5.36
CA ILE A 273 7.68 8.58 -5.96
C ILE A 273 7.25 9.97 -5.44
N GLY A 274 6.44 10.01 -4.38
CA GLY A 274 5.96 11.25 -3.76
C GLY A 274 4.95 12.04 -4.60
N ALA A 275 4.45 11.51 -5.71
CA ALA A 275 3.51 12.19 -6.60
C ALA A 275 2.08 12.27 -6.04
N TYR A 276 1.68 11.30 -5.20
CA TYR A 276 0.31 11.25 -4.66
C TYR A 276 -0.02 12.43 -3.74
N GLY A 277 0.85 12.73 -2.78
CA GLY A 277 0.61 13.78 -1.78
C GLY A 277 0.79 15.21 -2.28
N SER A 278 1.58 15.40 -3.34
CA SER A 278 1.86 16.71 -3.98
C SER A 278 0.82 17.11 -5.04
N GLY A 279 -0.21 16.29 -5.23
CA GLY A 279 -1.20 16.48 -6.30
C GLY A 279 -0.61 16.29 -7.71
N ARG A 280 0.53 15.61 -7.85
CA ARG A 280 1.11 15.16 -9.12
C ARG A 280 0.53 13.80 -9.57
N TYR A 281 -0.54 13.33 -8.94
CA TYR A 281 -1.28 12.14 -9.33
C TYR A 281 -2.75 12.49 -9.54
N LYS A 282 -3.32 12.08 -10.68
CA LYS A 282 -4.76 12.20 -10.96
C LYS A 282 -5.28 10.87 -11.48
N GLN A 283 -6.34 10.36 -10.86
CA GLN A 283 -7.06 9.18 -11.33
C GLN A 283 -8.40 9.61 -11.91
N ILE A 284 -8.70 9.15 -13.12
CA ILE A 284 -9.95 9.41 -13.83
C ILE A 284 -10.57 8.07 -14.16
N ALA A 285 -11.75 7.80 -13.63
CA ALA A 285 -12.55 6.65 -14.06
C ALA A 285 -13.22 6.98 -15.38
N VAL A 286 -12.92 6.22 -16.43
CA VAL A 286 -13.60 6.34 -17.73
C VAL A 286 -15.05 5.98 -17.54
N LYS A 287 -15.96 6.77 -18.13
CA LYS A 287 -17.40 6.55 -18.02
C LYS A 287 -17.94 5.86 -19.27
N PRO A 288 -19.03 5.07 -19.17
CA PRO A 288 -19.60 4.37 -20.31
C PRO A 288 -20.17 5.28 -21.41
N ASP A 289 -20.54 6.52 -21.06
CA ASP A 289 -21.12 7.53 -21.93
C ASP A 289 -20.08 8.34 -22.72
N TRP A 290 -18.77 8.10 -22.49
CA TRP A 290 -17.72 8.73 -23.27
C TRP A 290 -17.76 8.28 -24.73
N SER A 291 -18.20 9.19 -25.60
CA SER A 291 -18.44 8.93 -27.02
C SER A 291 -17.55 9.70 -27.97
N ASP A 292 -16.81 10.69 -27.48
CA ASP A 292 -15.87 11.51 -28.26
C ASP A 292 -14.77 12.09 -27.35
N SER A 293 -13.88 12.91 -27.93
CA SER A 293 -12.74 13.50 -27.24
C SER A 293 -13.10 14.67 -26.31
N MET A 294 -14.33 15.20 -26.35
CA MET A 294 -14.73 16.35 -25.53
C MET A 294 -14.68 16.05 -24.03
N ASP A 295 -14.92 14.80 -23.62
CA ASP A 295 -14.80 14.38 -22.23
C ASP A 295 -13.36 14.54 -21.68
N LEU A 296 -12.35 14.33 -22.54
CA LEU A 296 -10.94 14.48 -22.16
C LEU A 296 -10.45 15.91 -22.36
N PHE A 297 -10.70 16.48 -23.53
CA PHE A 297 -10.11 17.75 -23.96
C PHE A 297 -10.98 18.96 -23.64
N GLY A 298 -12.29 18.79 -23.50
CA GLY A 298 -13.22 19.88 -23.21
C GLY A 298 -14.07 20.27 -24.41
N HIS A 299 -14.98 21.22 -24.16
CA HIS A 299 -15.91 21.74 -25.15
C HIS A 299 -16.26 23.19 -24.82
N VAL A 300 -16.88 23.89 -25.77
CA VAL A 300 -17.42 25.22 -25.52
C VAL A 300 -18.90 25.09 -25.14
N ASN A 301 -19.30 25.75 -24.06
CA ASN A 301 -20.68 25.77 -23.60
C ASN A 301 -21.54 26.79 -24.37
N LEU A 302 -22.82 26.89 -24.02
CA LEU A 302 -23.77 27.81 -24.68
C LEU A 302 -23.44 29.30 -24.50
N ASP A 303 -22.60 29.63 -23.52
CA ASP A 303 -22.15 31.00 -23.23
C ASP A 303 -20.83 31.35 -23.95
N ASN A 304 -20.41 30.54 -24.92
CA ASN A 304 -19.12 30.63 -25.61
C ASN A 304 -17.90 30.58 -24.66
N LYS A 305 -18.03 29.87 -23.54
CA LYS A 305 -16.93 29.63 -22.61
C LYS A 305 -16.39 28.21 -22.75
N PHE A 306 -15.08 28.10 -22.86
CA PHE A 306 -14.39 26.82 -22.94
C PHE A 306 -14.40 26.15 -21.56
N VAL A 307 -14.94 24.94 -21.51
CA VAL A 307 -14.99 24.07 -20.33
C VAL A 307 -13.90 23.01 -20.51
N PRO A 308 -12.81 23.06 -19.71
CA PRO A 308 -11.73 22.08 -19.81
C PRO A 308 -12.22 20.66 -19.53
N GLY A 309 -11.78 19.71 -20.34
CA GLY A 309 -12.08 18.30 -20.13
C GLY A 309 -11.26 17.69 -18.99
N ALA A 310 -11.44 16.39 -18.77
CA ALA A 310 -10.95 15.71 -17.59
C ALA A 310 -9.41 15.78 -17.38
N ILE A 311 -8.63 16.01 -18.44
CA ILE A 311 -7.15 15.97 -18.39
C ILE A 311 -6.49 17.35 -18.51
N VAL A 312 -7.14 18.36 -19.10
CA VAL A 312 -6.50 19.62 -19.51
C VAL A 312 -5.81 20.34 -18.35
N GLU A 313 -6.53 20.58 -17.25
CA GLU A 313 -5.96 21.29 -16.09
C GLU A 313 -4.79 20.52 -15.45
N PHE A 314 -4.83 19.18 -15.49
CA PHE A 314 -3.76 18.36 -14.94
C PHE A 314 -2.51 18.41 -15.82
N ILE A 315 -2.68 18.41 -17.13
CA ILE A 315 -1.58 18.57 -18.10
C ILE A 315 -1.00 19.98 -18.00
N LYS A 316 -1.83 21.01 -17.83
CA LYS A 316 -1.37 22.39 -17.57
C LYS A 316 -0.52 22.47 -16.32
N LYS A 317 -0.99 21.86 -15.22
CA LYS A 317 -0.21 21.78 -13.97
C LYS A 317 1.14 21.08 -14.18
N ALA A 318 1.17 19.99 -14.95
CA ALA A 318 2.41 19.28 -15.25
C ALA A 318 3.38 20.12 -16.10
N ALA A 319 2.86 20.87 -17.07
CA ALA A 319 3.65 21.75 -17.93
C ALA A 319 4.25 22.94 -17.17
N ASP A 320 3.51 23.48 -16.20
CA ASP A 320 3.92 24.60 -15.35
C ASP A 320 4.85 24.20 -14.20
N ASP A 321 5.10 22.90 -14.00
CA ASP A 321 6.00 22.42 -12.94
C ASP A 321 7.47 22.74 -13.29
N SER A 322 8.04 23.70 -12.56
CA SER A 322 9.43 24.15 -12.72
C SER A 322 10.44 23.04 -12.43
N ASP A 323 10.12 22.14 -11.51
CA ASP A 323 11.01 21.07 -11.07
C ASP A 323 10.93 19.86 -12.02
N LYS A 324 10.03 19.93 -13.02
CA LYS A 324 9.77 18.89 -14.03
C LYS A 324 9.55 17.52 -13.40
N LEU A 325 8.94 17.48 -12.21
CA LEU A 325 8.74 16.24 -11.47
C LEU A 325 7.66 15.38 -12.13
N PRO A 326 7.74 14.03 -12.02
CA PRO A 326 6.78 13.13 -12.65
C PRO A 326 5.32 13.41 -12.24
N HIS A 327 4.46 13.57 -13.24
CA HIS A 327 3.02 13.68 -13.12
C HIS A 327 2.36 12.41 -13.65
N ILE A 328 1.55 11.76 -12.82
CA ILE A 328 0.96 10.45 -13.11
C ILE A 328 -0.54 10.60 -13.35
N LEU A 329 -0.97 10.40 -14.58
CA LEU A 329 -2.37 10.35 -14.99
C LEU A 329 -2.84 8.90 -15.13
N CYS A 330 -3.72 8.44 -14.25
CA CYS A 330 -4.31 7.11 -14.30
C CYS A 330 -5.70 7.15 -14.95
N LEU A 331 -5.85 6.62 -16.17
CA LEU A 331 -7.13 6.38 -16.80
C LEU A 331 -7.62 4.99 -16.41
N ASP A 332 -8.54 4.93 -15.45
CA ASP A 332 -9.04 3.68 -14.88
C ASP A 332 -10.20 3.12 -15.71
N GLU A 333 -10.17 1.81 -15.97
CA GLU A 333 -11.16 1.10 -16.79
C GLU A 333 -11.34 1.70 -18.19
N MET A 334 -10.22 1.95 -18.90
CA MET A 334 -10.24 2.57 -20.23
C MET A 334 -11.18 1.87 -21.21
N ASN A 335 -11.35 0.56 -21.09
CA ASN A 335 -12.22 -0.23 -21.96
C ASN A 335 -13.70 -0.23 -21.56
N LEU A 336 -14.12 0.62 -20.62
CA LEU A 336 -15.54 0.80 -20.28
C LEU A 336 -16.28 1.56 -21.38
N ALA A 337 -15.58 2.45 -22.09
CA ALA A 337 -16.01 3.06 -23.35
C ALA A 337 -15.10 2.59 -24.50
N ARG A 338 -15.48 2.89 -25.75
CA ARG A 338 -14.63 2.60 -26.91
C ARG A 338 -13.45 3.56 -26.89
N VAL A 339 -12.26 3.04 -26.56
CA VAL A 339 -11.03 3.83 -26.37
C VAL A 339 -10.74 4.69 -27.58
N GLU A 340 -11.01 4.16 -28.78
CA GLU A 340 -10.77 4.82 -30.05
C GLU A 340 -11.64 6.07 -30.25
N TYR A 341 -12.74 6.23 -29.53
CA TYR A 341 -13.64 7.37 -29.72
C TYR A 341 -13.22 8.59 -28.92
N TYR A 342 -12.76 8.38 -27.68
CA TYR A 342 -12.40 9.48 -26.79
C TYR A 342 -10.89 9.73 -26.73
N PHE A 343 -10.06 8.72 -27.01
CA PHE A 343 -8.60 8.78 -26.81
C PHE A 343 -7.79 8.89 -28.12
N SER A 344 -8.41 8.79 -29.30
CA SER A 344 -7.71 8.85 -30.59
C SER A 344 -6.91 10.13 -30.77
N ASP A 345 -7.51 11.27 -30.42
CA ASP A 345 -6.89 12.59 -30.59
C ASP A 345 -5.66 12.71 -29.69
N PHE A 346 -5.73 12.14 -28.49
CA PHE A 346 -4.60 12.09 -27.58
C PHE A 346 -3.44 11.26 -28.13
N LEU A 347 -3.74 10.08 -28.71
CA LEU A 347 -2.73 9.25 -29.38
C LEU A 347 -2.11 9.99 -30.57
N SER A 348 -2.91 10.69 -31.37
CA SER A 348 -2.42 11.48 -32.50
C SER A 348 -1.41 12.54 -32.05
N ILE A 349 -1.68 13.23 -30.93
CA ILE A 349 -0.77 14.25 -30.38
C ILE A 349 0.52 13.60 -29.85
N ILE A 350 0.44 12.45 -29.18
CA ILE A 350 1.66 11.72 -28.73
C ILE A 350 2.57 11.39 -29.93
N GLU A 351 2.02 11.03 -31.09
CA GLU A 351 2.81 10.66 -32.27
C GLU A 351 3.50 11.86 -32.95
N THR A 352 3.12 13.09 -32.62
CA THR A 352 3.77 14.32 -33.11
C THR A 352 5.02 14.72 -32.33
N ARG A 353 5.40 13.89 -31.35
CA ARG A 353 6.51 14.15 -30.45
C ARG A 353 7.82 14.25 -31.21
N ASP A 354 8.50 15.39 -31.08
CA ASP A 354 9.78 15.67 -31.74
C ASP A 354 10.75 16.37 -30.78
N LEU A 355 12.06 16.25 -31.04
CA LEU A 355 13.10 16.89 -30.25
C LEU A 355 13.54 18.19 -30.95
N VAL A 356 13.25 19.33 -30.31
CA VAL A 356 13.57 20.66 -30.83
C VAL A 356 14.34 21.42 -29.76
N GLU A 357 15.56 21.87 -30.08
CA GLU A 357 16.40 22.67 -29.16
C GLU A 357 16.55 22.02 -27.76
N ASP A 358 16.77 20.70 -27.74
CA ASP A 358 16.92 19.87 -26.53
C ASP A 358 15.65 19.72 -25.66
N GLU A 359 14.50 20.22 -26.12
CA GLU A 359 13.19 19.98 -25.50
C GLU A 359 12.31 19.11 -26.39
N ILE A 360 11.56 18.20 -25.76
CA ILE A 360 10.55 17.43 -26.49
C ILE A 360 9.27 18.24 -26.58
N VAL A 361 8.86 18.52 -27.82
CA VAL A 361 7.62 19.25 -28.15
C VAL A 361 6.59 18.32 -28.79
N THR A 362 5.33 18.71 -28.73
CA THR A 362 4.22 18.05 -29.45
C THR A 362 3.34 19.11 -30.10
N ASP A 363 2.40 18.69 -30.93
CA ASP A 363 1.27 19.53 -31.29
C ASP A 363 0.50 20.00 -30.03
N ASN A 364 -0.21 21.11 -30.17
CA ASN A 364 -1.02 21.66 -29.09
C ASN A 364 -2.14 20.69 -28.71
N LEU A 365 -2.37 20.55 -27.40
CA LEU A 365 -3.34 19.65 -26.80
C LEU A 365 -4.76 19.92 -27.29
N VAL A 366 -5.11 21.19 -27.47
CA VAL A 366 -6.41 21.63 -27.97
C VAL A 366 -6.18 22.68 -29.07
N PRO A 367 -6.63 22.44 -30.31
CA PRO A 367 -6.48 23.39 -31.40
C PRO A 367 -7.15 24.74 -31.10
N LYS A 368 -6.57 25.85 -31.58
CA LYS A 368 -7.10 27.21 -31.34
C LYS A 368 -8.57 27.38 -31.74
N ILE A 369 -8.99 26.72 -32.82
CA ILE A 369 -10.36 26.77 -33.32
C ILE A 369 -11.38 26.24 -32.29
N CYS A 370 -10.97 25.39 -31.34
CA CYS A 370 -11.84 24.79 -30.34
C CYS A 370 -12.20 25.71 -29.18
N TYR A 371 -11.56 26.88 -29.04
CA TYR A 371 -11.89 27.86 -27.98
C TYR A 371 -13.00 28.82 -28.37
N SER A 372 -13.41 28.85 -29.65
CA SER A 372 -14.54 29.67 -30.14
C SER A 372 -14.54 31.13 -29.71
N GLY A 373 -13.36 31.75 -29.56
CA GLY A 373 -13.21 33.15 -29.17
C GLY A 373 -13.17 33.42 -27.66
N ASP A 374 -13.08 32.39 -26.82
CA ASP A 374 -12.82 32.55 -25.38
C ASP A 374 -11.35 32.95 -25.14
N GLU A 375 -11.07 34.27 -25.19
CA GLU A 375 -9.71 34.83 -25.10
C GLU A 375 -8.96 34.40 -23.83
N ASP A 376 -9.67 34.26 -22.70
CA ASP A 376 -9.08 33.85 -21.43
C ASP A 376 -8.55 32.41 -21.52
N ALA A 377 -9.38 31.49 -22.02
CA ALA A 377 -9.03 30.09 -22.18
C ALA A 377 -7.98 29.89 -23.28
N GLU A 378 -8.06 30.63 -24.38
CA GLU A 378 -7.06 30.60 -25.44
C GLU A 378 -5.69 31.01 -24.89
N LYS A 379 -5.61 32.08 -24.09
CA LYS A 379 -4.36 32.52 -23.45
C LYS A 379 -3.79 31.47 -22.50
N LEU A 380 -4.65 30.74 -21.79
CA LEU A 380 -4.25 29.73 -20.81
C LEU A 380 -3.80 28.41 -21.45
N TYR A 381 -4.45 27.97 -22.53
CA TYR A 381 -4.34 26.59 -23.01
C TYR A 381 -3.90 26.45 -24.47
N SER A 382 -3.93 27.50 -25.31
CA SER A 382 -3.72 27.34 -26.75
C SER A 382 -2.34 26.87 -27.17
N ASN A 383 -1.33 27.05 -26.31
CA ASN A 383 0.04 26.56 -26.51
C ASN A 383 0.37 25.38 -25.57
N LEU A 384 -0.64 24.79 -24.92
CA LEU A 384 -0.42 23.67 -24.01
C LEU A 384 -0.06 22.44 -24.82
N MET A 385 1.15 21.91 -24.62
CA MET A 385 1.63 20.66 -25.23
C MET A 385 1.59 19.53 -24.20
N ILE A 386 1.88 18.29 -24.62
CA ILE A 386 2.09 17.17 -23.68
C ILE A 386 3.50 17.32 -23.08
N PRO A 387 3.65 17.62 -21.77
CA PRO A 387 4.97 17.84 -21.19
C PRO A 387 5.67 16.51 -20.91
N GLU A 388 7.01 16.51 -20.92
CA GLU A 388 7.83 15.30 -20.76
C GLU A 388 7.64 14.57 -19.44
N ASN A 389 7.33 15.31 -18.39
CA ASN A 389 7.11 14.78 -17.06
C ASN A 389 5.72 14.15 -16.89
N LEU A 390 4.85 14.16 -17.94
CA LEU A 390 3.55 13.49 -17.90
C LEU A 390 3.67 12.01 -18.28
N TYR A 391 3.21 11.15 -17.38
CA TYR A 391 3.07 9.71 -17.59
C TYR A 391 1.62 9.29 -17.48
N ILE A 392 1.13 8.56 -18.47
CA ILE A 392 -0.25 8.13 -18.60
C ILE A 392 -0.32 6.63 -18.48
N ILE A 393 -1.12 6.16 -17.54
CA ILE A 393 -1.32 4.74 -17.30
C ILE A 393 -2.79 4.40 -17.45
N GLY A 394 -3.10 3.57 -18.43
CA GLY A 394 -4.43 3.03 -18.65
C GLY A 394 -4.61 1.68 -17.98
N THR A 395 -5.74 1.46 -17.29
CA THR A 395 -6.10 0.12 -16.81
C THR A 395 -7.19 -0.49 -17.69
N VAL A 396 -6.99 -1.76 -18.09
CA VAL A 396 -7.91 -2.49 -18.97
C VAL A 396 -8.36 -3.78 -18.31
N ARG A 397 -9.67 -4.00 -18.30
CA ARG A 397 -10.30 -5.24 -17.81
C ARG A 397 -10.42 -6.26 -18.94
N LEU A 398 -9.65 -7.34 -18.85
CA LEU A 398 -9.81 -8.49 -19.74
C LEU A 398 -10.93 -9.39 -19.23
N LYS A 399 -11.95 -9.63 -20.06
CA LYS A 399 -12.93 -10.70 -19.81
C LYS A 399 -12.28 -12.02 -20.22
N MET A 400 -12.25 -13.00 -19.31
CA MET A 400 -11.91 -14.37 -19.69
C MET A 400 -12.97 -14.83 -20.69
N LYS A 401 -12.58 -15.12 -21.93
CA LYS A 401 -13.41 -15.94 -22.81
C LYS A 401 -13.56 -17.29 -22.10
N SER A 402 -14.77 -17.63 -21.68
CA SER A 402 -15.10 -19.03 -21.41
C SER A 402 -14.75 -19.77 -22.70
N ARG A 403 -13.71 -20.61 -22.65
CA ARG A 403 -13.53 -21.65 -23.66
C ARG A 403 -14.76 -22.54 -23.50
N GLY A 404 -15.78 -22.30 -24.32
CA GLY A 404 -16.75 -23.32 -24.62
C GLY A 404 -15.96 -24.51 -25.13
N TYR A 405 -15.99 -25.61 -24.38
CA TYR A 405 -15.56 -26.89 -24.93
C TYR A 405 -16.49 -27.19 -26.11
N PRO A 406 -15.95 -27.67 -27.25
CA PRO A 406 -16.76 -28.10 -28.39
C PRO A 406 -17.71 -29.23 -28.03
#